data_AF-A0A429D3R3-F1
#
_entry.id   AF-A0A429D3R3-F1
#
_cell.length_a   1.000
_cell.length_b   1.000
_cell.length_c   1.000
_cell.angle_alpha   90.00
_cell.angle_beta   90.00
_cell.angle_gamma   90.00
#
_symmetry.space_group_name_H-M   'P 1'
#
loop_
_entity.id
_entity.type
_entity.pdbx_description
1 polymer ?
#
loop_
_entity_poly.entity_id
_entity_poly.type
_entity_poly.pdbx_seq_one_letter_code
_entity_poly.pdbx_strand_id
1 'polypeptide(L)'
;MYSRFQSVTNWQAVKNHGVTFVFVKLSDGGGLPNGGRNTGDALVAGARSVGIPVGGYHYAQASPSPEAQADVLIGEVRRLGATGCVPMLDLEDNPPGSGAPNIPDSRKRDFSIRFCNRVAGHGFRPGIYMNNSLAKMLRPDQFGVSNLVIWIARYGAKPDPAAGRYDIHQYSDAGHVPGIRASAVDLNESYTNAHLTGGGAAPKRKATTELMERRTIPASPSVTSVRLFLSGSETAAIIVRPRVDGDGITDAPVWQGNIYAWGSDKVGVGGNPMQTPGFNPKTVSHRRYHLPGAVWADFEYSSNVEFEIDIVG
;
A
#
# COMPACT_ATOMS: atom_id res chain seq x y z
N MET A 1 14.73 -9.14 -10.77
CA MET A 1 16.15 -8.86 -11.09
C MET A 1 17.06 -9.86 -10.38
N TYR A 2 18.04 -10.39 -11.10
CA TYR A 2 19.07 -11.25 -10.52
C TYR A 2 20.45 -10.77 -10.97
N SER A 3 21.37 -10.51 -10.03
CA SER A 3 22.69 -9.92 -10.31
C SER A 3 23.60 -10.79 -11.20
N ARG A 4 23.22 -12.06 -11.43
CA ARG A 4 23.87 -12.92 -12.44
C ARG A 4 23.58 -12.46 -13.88
N PHE A 5 22.41 -11.91 -14.14
CA PHE A 5 21.92 -11.62 -15.49
C PHE A 5 21.71 -10.13 -15.75
N GLN A 6 21.41 -9.34 -14.71
CA GLN A 6 21.19 -7.91 -14.81
C GLN A 6 22.19 -7.14 -13.96
N SER A 7 22.87 -6.17 -14.57
CA SER A 7 23.72 -5.18 -13.89
C SER A 7 23.12 -3.79 -14.07
N VAL A 8 22.95 -3.03 -12.98
CA VAL A 8 22.45 -1.64 -13.07
C VAL A 8 23.64 -0.68 -13.06
N THR A 9 23.79 0.07 -14.15
CA THR A 9 24.84 1.07 -14.32
C THR A 9 24.38 2.47 -13.90
N ASN A 10 23.07 2.74 -13.89
CA ASN A 10 22.53 4.04 -13.48
C ASN A 10 21.11 3.92 -12.89
N TRP A 11 21.00 3.95 -11.56
CA TRP A 11 19.73 3.89 -10.85
C TRP A 11 18.83 5.11 -11.05
N GLN A 12 19.42 6.29 -11.26
CA GLN A 12 18.64 7.50 -11.54
C GLN A 12 17.97 7.42 -12.91
N ALA A 13 18.65 6.83 -13.91
CA ALA A 13 18.05 6.55 -15.22
C ALA A 13 16.89 5.56 -15.10
N VAL A 14 17.04 4.50 -14.30
CA VAL A 14 15.97 3.52 -14.01
C VAL A 14 14.75 4.23 -13.40
N LYS A 15 14.97 5.10 -12.40
CA LYS A 15 13.90 5.88 -11.78
C LYS A 15 13.23 6.84 -12.77
N ASN A 16 14.02 7.59 -13.53
CA ASN A 16 13.51 8.56 -14.50
C ASN A 16 12.76 7.89 -15.66
N HIS A 17 13.04 6.62 -15.94
CA HIS A 17 12.28 5.82 -16.88
C HIS A 17 10.87 5.44 -16.36
N GLY A 18 10.58 5.69 -15.09
CA GLY A 18 9.26 5.45 -14.49
C GLY A 18 9.15 4.13 -13.73
N VAL A 19 10.27 3.45 -13.41
CA VAL A 19 10.24 2.25 -12.56
C VAL A 19 9.83 2.63 -11.14
N THR A 20 8.72 2.05 -10.66
CA THR A 20 8.09 2.38 -9.37
C THR A 20 8.32 1.33 -8.28
N PHE A 21 8.79 0.12 -8.61
CA PHE A 21 9.20 -0.91 -7.66
C PHE A 21 10.17 -1.90 -8.32
N VAL A 22 10.94 -2.63 -7.50
CA VAL A 22 11.85 -3.69 -7.96
C VAL A 22 11.80 -4.90 -7.03
N PHE A 23 11.78 -6.10 -7.60
CA PHE A 23 12.06 -7.34 -6.87
C PHE A 23 13.45 -7.87 -7.23
N VAL A 24 14.26 -8.17 -6.22
CA VAL A 24 15.64 -8.67 -6.36
C VAL A 24 15.74 -10.09 -5.83
N LYS A 25 16.47 -10.96 -6.54
CA LYS A 25 16.77 -12.31 -6.04
C LYS A 25 17.69 -12.21 -4.84
N LEU A 26 17.22 -12.63 -3.67
CA LEU A 26 18.02 -12.57 -2.44
C LEU A 26 18.49 -13.94 -1.97
N SER A 27 17.75 -15.00 -2.30
CA SER A 27 18.06 -16.36 -1.85
C SER A 27 17.49 -17.40 -2.79
N ASP A 28 18.04 -18.61 -2.72
CA ASP A 28 17.50 -19.81 -3.35
C ASP A 28 17.81 -21.06 -2.53
N GLY A 29 16.84 -21.96 -2.44
CA GLY A 29 16.95 -23.17 -1.61
C GLY A 29 17.48 -22.88 -0.22
N GLY A 30 18.57 -23.54 0.17
CA GLY A 30 19.13 -23.43 1.53
C GLY A 30 19.97 -22.19 1.84
N GLY A 31 20.14 -21.23 0.90
CA GLY A 31 21.07 -20.13 1.16
C GLY A 31 21.09 -19.02 0.11
N LEU A 32 22.29 -18.45 -0.08
CA LEU A 32 22.52 -17.34 -0.99
C LEU A 32 22.59 -17.82 -2.45
N PRO A 33 22.11 -17.01 -3.43
CA PRO A 33 22.12 -17.39 -4.82
C PRO A 33 23.53 -17.69 -5.32
N ASN A 34 23.67 -18.81 -6.04
CA ASN A 34 24.95 -19.27 -6.59
C ASN A 34 26.08 -19.34 -5.53
N GLY A 35 25.75 -19.75 -4.31
CA GLY A 35 26.72 -19.85 -3.21
C GLY A 35 27.31 -18.50 -2.78
N GLY A 36 26.54 -17.41 -2.90
CA GLY A 36 26.96 -16.06 -2.52
C GLY A 36 27.70 -15.28 -3.60
N ARG A 37 27.86 -15.82 -4.81
CA ARG A 37 28.51 -15.10 -5.93
C ARG A 37 27.62 -14.05 -6.58
N ASN A 38 26.30 -14.20 -6.46
CA ASN A 38 25.33 -13.32 -7.11
C ASN A 38 24.31 -12.82 -6.08
N THR A 39 24.79 -12.23 -4.99
CA THR A 39 23.89 -11.62 -3.99
C THR A 39 23.21 -10.37 -4.54
N GLY A 40 22.14 -9.96 -3.86
CA GLY A 40 21.33 -8.81 -4.22
C GLY A 40 21.83 -7.48 -3.65
N ASP A 41 22.91 -7.46 -2.87
CA ASP A 41 23.35 -6.31 -2.06
C ASP A 41 23.42 -4.99 -2.85
N ALA A 42 24.17 -4.98 -3.94
CA ALA A 42 24.35 -3.79 -4.79
C ALA A 42 23.04 -3.35 -5.46
N LEU A 43 22.17 -4.31 -5.81
CA LEU A 43 20.88 -4.02 -6.42
C LEU A 43 19.91 -3.38 -5.40
N VAL A 44 19.84 -3.94 -4.19
CA VAL A 44 19.00 -3.40 -3.11
C VAL A 44 19.49 -2.03 -2.68
N ALA A 45 20.79 -1.87 -2.42
CA ALA A 45 21.38 -0.59 -2.02
C ALA A 45 21.16 0.49 -3.10
N GLY A 46 21.36 0.13 -4.37
CA GLY A 46 21.17 1.04 -5.48
C GLY A 46 19.72 1.50 -5.67
N ALA A 47 18.74 0.58 -5.63
CA ALA A 47 17.32 0.94 -5.70
C ALA A 47 16.92 1.89 -4.56
N ARG A 48 17.38 1.60 -3.33
CA ARG A 48 17.14 2.43 -2.16
C ARG A 48 17.77 3.82 -2.27
N SER A 49 18.96 3.92 -2.86
CA SER A 49 19.67 5.21 -3.00
C SER A 49 18.89 6.24 -3.82
N VAL A 50 18.02 5.79 -4.71
CA VAL A 50 17.13 6.64 -5.51
C VAL A 50 15.68 6.59 -5.04
N GLY A 51 15.37 5.90 -3.95
CA GLY A 51 14.03 5.82 -3.36
C GLY A 51 13.04 4.96 -4.14
N ILE A 52 13.51 4.00 -4.93
CA ILE A 52 12.64 2.97 -5.53
C ILE A 52 12.35 1.90 -4.47
N PRO A 53 11.07 1.63 -4.13
CA PRO A 53 10.69 0.49 -3.29
C PRO A 53 11.29 -0.81 -3.81
N VAL A 54 11.98 -1.54 -2.92
CA VAL A 54 12.64 -2.79 -3.27
C VAL A 54 12.24 -3.91 -2.30
N GLY A 55 11.86 -5.06 -2.85
CA GLY A 55 11.62 -6.30 -2.13
C GLY A 55 12.52 -7.43 -2.59
N GLY A 56 12.55 -8.50 -1.80
CA GLY A 56 13.30 -9.71 -2.11
C GLY A 56 12.42 -10.84 -2.59
N TYR A 57 12.91 -11.65 -3.53
CA TYR A 57 12.33 -12.95 -3.84
C TYR A 57 13.26 -14.12 -3.54
N HIS A 58 12.67 -15.27 -3.25
CA HIS A 58 13.34 -16.53 -2.98
C HIS A 58 12.98 -17.56 -4.04
N TYR A 59 13.98 -18.10 -4.73
CA TYR A 59 13.76 -19.13 -5.74
C TYR A 59 13.63 -20.51 -5.09
N ALA A 60 12.43 -21.09 -5.19
CA ALA A 60 12.06 -22.30 -4.48
C ALA A 60 12.86 -23.53 -4.94
N GLN A 61 13.28 -24.37 -3.99
CA GLN A 61 13.88 -25.68 -4.27
C GLN A 61 13.18 -26.79 -3.49
N ALA A 62 13.36 -28.04 -3.90
CA ALA A 62 12.72 -29.19 -3.25
C ALA A 62 13.24 -29.45 -1.81
N SER A 63 14.40 -28.90 -1.47
CA SER A 63 15.08 -28.97 -0.17
C SER A 63 15.85 -27.66 0.08
N PRO A 64 15.94 -27.14 1.32
CA PRO A 64 15.39 -27.68 2.58
C PRO A 64 13.87 -27.43 2.70
N SER A 65 13.30 -27.54 3.91
CA SER A 65 11.86 -27.33 4.12
C SER A 65 11.41 -25.91 3.68
N PRO A 66 10.12 -25.72 3.34
CA PRO A 66 9.61 -24.40 2.99
C PRO A 66 9.84 -23.36 4.09
N GLU A 67 9.78 -23.75 5.37
CA GLU A 67 10.02 -22.85 6.49
C GLU A 67 11.49 -22.40 6.57
N ALA A 68 12.43 -23.33 6.34
CA ALA A 68 13.85 -22.99 6.32
C ALA A 68 14.18 -22.04 5.17
N GLN A 69 13.59 -22.26 3.99
CA GLN A 69 13.72 -21.37 2.84
C GLN A 69 13.13 -19.98 3.12
N ALA A 70 11.98 -19.91 3.79
CA ALA A 70 11.39 -18.64 4.23
C ALA A 70 12.27 -17.91 5.25
N ASP A 71 12.88 -18.64 6.20
CA ASP A 71 13.78 -18.07 7.20
C ASP A 71 15.03 -17.45 6.54
N VAL A 72 15.59 -18.10 5.51
CA VAL A 72 16.71 -17.56 4.71
C VAL A 72 16.29 -16.27 4.01
N LEU A 73 15.13 -16.25 3.32
CA LEU A 73 14.65 -15.05 2.64
C LEU A 73 14.47 -13.89 3.62
N ILE A 74 13.80 -14.14 4.75
CA ILE A 74 13.54 -13.11 5.75
C ILE A 74 14.84 -12.60 6.38
N GLY A 75 15.83 -13.48 6.60
CA GLY A 75 17.17 -13.08 7.03
C GLY A 75 17.79 -12.05 6.09
N GLU A 76 17.77 -12.32 4.78
CA GLU A 76 18.32 -11.41 3.77
C GLU A 76 17.51 -10.12 3.61
N VAL A 77 16.18 -10.21 3.65
CA VAL A 77 15.29 -9.04 3.63
C VAL A 77 15.63 -8.09 4.77
N ARG A 78 15.82 -8.60 5.98
CA ARG A 78 16.21 -7.81 7.17
C ARG A 78 17.63 -7.26 7.01
N ARG A 79 18.59 -8.10 6.64
CA ARG A 79 20.01 -7.72 6.49
C ARG A 79 20.20 -6.55 5.52
N LEU A 80 19.46 -6.57 4.41
CA LEU A 80 19.61 -5.58 3.33
C LEU A 80 18.64 -4.40 3.44
N GLY A 81 17.66 -4.47 4.34
CA GLY A 81 16.55 -3.52 4.38
C GLY A 81 15.73 -3.54 3.10
N ALA A 82 15.56 -4.71 2.47
CA ALA A 82 14.74 -4.91 1.26
C ALA A 82 13.25 -4.97 1.61
N THR A 83 12.78 -3.95 2.33
CA THR A 83 11.46 -3.90 2.96
C THR A 83 10.59 -2.82 2.32
N GLY A 84 10.84 -2.45 1.07
CA GLY A 84 9.96 -1.56 0.28
C GLY A 84 8.83 -2.32 -0.42
N CYS A 85 9.04 -3.61 -0.70
CA CYS A 85 8.02 -4.53 -1.19
C CYS A 85 7.99 -5.81 -0.36
N VAL A 86 6.91 -6.58 -0.50
CA VAL A 86 6.69 -7.84 0.24
C VAL A 86 7.74 -8.91 -0.11
N PRO A 87 8.14 -9.79 0.81
CA PRO A 87 8.94 -10.97 0.47
C PRO A 87 8.15 -11.92 -0.44
N MET A 88 8.74 -12.34 -1.55
CA MET A 88 8.09 -13.14 -2.58
C MET A 88 8.67 -14.56 -2.65
N LEU A 89 7.81 -15.58 -2.64
CA LEU A 89 8.18 -16.93 -3.08
C LEU A 89 8.16 -16.96 -4.61
N ASP A 90 9.26 -17.33 -5.24
CA ASP A 90 9.32 -17.61 -6.67
C ASP A 90 9.20 -19.13 -6.88
N LEU A 91 8.00 -19.56 -7.31
CA LEU A 91 7.67 -20.95 -7.57
C LEU A 91 7.52 -21.19 -9.08
N GLU A 92 8.47 -21.91 -9.65
CA GLU A 92 8.48 -22.27 -11.07
C GLU A 92 8.10 -23.73 -11.31
N ASP A 93 7.70 -24.02 -12.55
CA ASP A 93 7.52 -25.38 -13.05
C ASP A 93 8.58 -25.68 -14.10
N ASN A 94 9.75 -26.07 -13.62
CA ASN A 94 10.89 -26.29 -14.50
C ASN A 94 10.76 -27.62 -15.25
N PRO A 95 10.99 -27.64 -16.57
CA PRO A 95 10.90 -28.86 -17.35
C PRO A 95 11.86 -29.94 -16.83
N PRO A 96 11.44 -31.22 -16.82
CA PRO A 96 12.34 -32.34 -16.57
C PRO A 96 13.58 -32.27 -17.48
N GLY A 97 14.77 -32.46 -16.91
CA GLY A 97 16.03 -32.44 -17.67
C GLY A 97 16.63 -31.05 -17.93
N SER A 98 15.97 -29.95 -17.54
CA SER A 98 16.52 -28.58 -17.64
C SER A 98 17.72 -28.32 -16.72
N GLY A 99 17.94 -29.19 -15.72
CA GLY A 99 18.92 -28.96 -14.65
C GLY A 99 18.50 -27.89 -13.64
N ALA A 100 17.38 -27.22 -13.85
CA ALA A 100 16.79 -26.30 -12.89
C ALA A 100 16.03 -27.06 -11.79
N PRO A 101 16.03 -26.57 -10.54
CA PRO A 101 15.31 -27.20 -9.44
C PRO A 101 13.80 -27.19 -9.72
N ASN A 102 13.11 -28.29 -9.42
CA ASN A 102 11.65 -28.33 -9.50
C ASN A 102 11.07 -28.96 -8.24
N ILE A 103 9.96 -28.41 -7.76
CA ILE A 103 9.17 -29.01 -6.68
C ILE A 103 8.13 -29.92 -7.34
N PRO A 104 7.96 -31.19 -6.93
CA PRO A 104 6.92 -32.04 -7.48
C PRO A 104 5.53 -31.40 -7.36
N ASP A 105 4.68 -31.52 -8.39
CA ASP A 105 3.36 -30.87 -8.44
C ASP A 105 2.51 -31.14 -7.21
N SER A 106 2.50 -32.39 -6.75
CA SER A 106 1.77 -32.82 -5.55
C SER A 106 2.21 -32.10 -4.26
N ARG A 107 3.40 -31.50 -4.26
CA ARG A 107 3.97 -30.76 -3.11
C ARG A 107 3.89 -29.25 -3.27
N LYS A 108 3.73 -28.72 -4.49
CA LYS A 108 3.81 -27.27 -4.76
C LYS A 108 2.84 -26.44 -3.93
N ARG A 109 1.59 -26.92 -3.77
CA ARG A 109 0.56 -26.23 -2.97
C ARG A 109 0.93 -26.17 -1.49
N ASP A 110 1.21 -27.31 -0.86
CA ASP A 110 1.61 -27.39 0.55
C ASP A 110 2.87 -26.56 0.82
N PHE A 111 3.88 -26.70 -0.04
CA PHE A 111 5.13 -25.94 0.05
C PHE A 111 4.86 -24.43 0.08
N SER A 112 4.03 -23.94 -0.85
CA SER A 112 3.70 -22.53 -0.97
C SER A 112 2.98 -21.99 0.26
N ILE A 113 1.99 -22.72 0.77
CA ILE A 113 1.21 -22.34 1.95
C ILE A 113 2.14 -22.26 3.18
N ARG A 114 2.97 -23.26 3.39
CA ARG A 114 3.90 -23.32 4.53
C ARG A 114 4.96 -22.22 4.48
N PHE A 115 5.56 -21.99 3.31
CA PHE A 115 6.49 -20.89 3.11
C PHE A 115 5.83 -19.54 3.44
N CYS A 116 4.65 -19.28 2.86
CA CYS A 116 3.96 -18.00 3.03
C CYS A 116 3.49 -17.79 4.48
N ASN A 117 3.00 -18.84 5.14
CA ASN A 117 2.64 -18.78 6.56
C ASN A 117 3.86 -18.53 7.44
N ARG A 118 5.03 -19.09 7.10
CA ARG A 118 6.28 -18.82 7.82
C ARG A 118 6.71 -17.36 7.66
N VAL A 119 6.65 -16.81 6.45
CA VAL A 119 6.87 -15.38 6.18
C VAL A 119 5.91 -14.51 7.00
N ALA A 120 4.62 -14.86 7.04
CA ALA A 120 3.62 -14.18 7.86
C ALA A 120 3.94 -14.26 9.37
N GLY A 121 4.41 -15.42 9.86
CA GLY A 121 4.86 -15.61 11.23
C GLY A 121 6.05 -14.74 11.64
N HIS A 122 6.84 -14.25 10.68
CA HIS A 122 7.89 -13.26 10.90
C HIS A 122 7.41 -11.80 10.88
N GLY A 123 6.10 -11.57 10.73
CA GLY A 123 5.49 -10.25 10.68
C GLY A 123 5.50 -9.59 9.30
N PHE A 124 5.85 -10.32 8.24
CA PHE A 124 5.84 -9.79 6.87
C PHE A 124 4.58 -10.25 6.12
N ARG A 125 4.01 -9.38 5.30
CA ARG A 125 3.01 -9.81 4.31
C ARG A 125 3.68 -10.73 3.28
N PRO A 126 3.21 -11.97 3.07
CA PRO A 126 3.79 -12.85 2.07
C PRO A 126 3.31 -12.52 0.66
N GLY A 127 4.16 -12.79 -0.33
CA GLY A 127 3.78 -12.85 -1.73
C GLY A 127 4.22 -14.16 -2.38
N ILE A 128 3.54 -14.52 -3.47
CA ILE A 128 3.92 -15.63 -4.33
C ILE A 128 3.93 -15.22 -5.81
N TYR A 129 5.00 -15.59 -6.50
CA TYR A 129 5.14 -15.55 -7.94
C TYR A 129 4.97 -16.96 -8.53
N MET A 130 4.27 -17.05 -9.65
CA MET A 130 4.12 -18.27 -10.44
C MET A 130 3.74 -17.96 -11.88
N ASN A 131 4.07 -18.88 -12.79
CA ASN A 131 3.55 -18.78 -14.17
C ASN A 131 2.04 -19.04 -14.21
N ASN A 132 1.40 -18.61 -15.30
CA ASN A 132 -0.06 -18.73 -15.46
C ASN A 132 -0.58 -20.17 -15.36
N SER A 133 0.17 -21.17 -15.84
CA SER A 133 -0.25 -22.58 -15.77
C SER A 133 -0.32 -23.07 -14.32
N LEU A 134 0.74 -22.81 -13.54
CA LEU A 134 0.78 -23.10 -12.11
C LEU A 134 -0.31 -22.34 -11.35
N ALA A 135 -0.53 -21.06 -11.66
CA ALA A 135 -1.57 -20.29 -10.98
C ALA A 135 -2.98 -20.87 -11.19
N LYS A 136 -3.29 -21.33 -12.41
CA LYS A 136 -4.54 -22.05 -12.71
C LYS A 136 -4.66 -23.37 -11.95
N MET A 137 -3.57 -24.14 -11.92
CA MET A 137 -3.54 -25.44 -11.25
C MET A 137 -3.67 -25.31 -9.73
N LEU A 138 -2.90 -24.39 -9.15
CA LEU A 138 -2.73 -24.30 -7.71
C LEU A 138 -3.76 -23.40 -7.04
N ARG A 139 -4.32 -22.40 -7.75
CA ARG A 139 -5.27 -21.42 -7.19
C ARG A 139 -4.72 -20.76 -5.91
N PRO A 140 -3.66 -19.94 -6.03
CA PRO A 140 -3.05 -19.24 -4.88
C PRO A 140 -4.05 -18.34 -4.16
N ASP A 141 -5.10 -17.90 -4.84
CA ASP A 141 -6.19 -17.14 -4.26
C ASP A 141 -7.04 -17.91 -3.25
N GLN A 142 -6.92 -19.23 -3.23
CA GLN A 142 -7.61 -20.15 -2.33
C GLN A 142 -6.69 -20.81 -1.31
N PHE A 143 -5.48 -20.27 -1.09
CA PHE A 143 -4.51 -20.84 -0.13
C PHE A 143 -4.89 -20.65 1.34
N GLY A 144 -5.82 -19.75 1.65
CA GLY A 144 -6.16 -19.41 3.05
C GLY A 144 -5.08 -18.61 3.78
N VAL A 145 -4.09 -18.06 3.04
CA VAL A 145 -3.06 -17.19 3.58
C VAL A 145 -3.54 -15.73 3.52
N SER A 146 -3.68 -15.10 4.68
CA SER A 146 -4.19 -13.73 4.80
C SER A 146 -3.28 -12.71 4.10
N ASN A 147 -3.87 -11.77 3.36
CA ASN A 147 -3.19 -10.71 2.62
C ASN A 147 -2.09 -11.18 1.65
N LEU A 148 -2.16 -12.42 1.15
CA LEU A 148 -1.20 -12.97 0.20
C LEU A 148 -1.18 -12.13 -1.08
N VAL A 149 -0.01 -11.62 -1.47
CA VAL A 149 0.17 -10.93 -2.77
C VAL A 149 0.41 -11.96 -3.85
N ILE A 150 -0.31 -11.86 -4.97
CA ILE A 150 -0.22 -12.84 -6.07
C ILE A 150 0.38 -12.16 -7.30
N TRP A 151 1.53 -12.67 -7.75
CA TRP A 151 2.24 -12.22 -8.94
C TRP A 151 2.21 -13.32 -10.00
N ILE A 152 1.58 -13.07 -11.15
CA ILE A 152 1.46 -14.07 -12.23
C ILE A 152 2.30 -13.64 -13.44
N ALA A 153 3.10 -14.57 -13.96
CA ALA A 153 3.73 -14.41 -15.26
C ALA A 153 2.87 -14.95 -16.40
N ARG A 154 2.64 -14.09 -17.40
CA ARG A 154 2.06 -14.47 -18.68
C ARG A 154 2.47 -13.47 -19.76
N TYR A 155 3.23 -13.92 -20.75
CA TYR A 155 3.72 -13.03 -21.80
C TYR A 155 2.75 -13.00 -22.98
N GLY A 156 2.60 -11.83 -23.60
CA GLY A 156 1.71 -11.62 -24.76
C GLY A 156 0.22 -11.62 -24.45
N ALA A 157 -0.20 -11.81 -23.20
CA ALA A 157 -1.60 -11.79 -22.77
C ALA A 157 -1.73 -11.50 -21.26
N LYS A 158 -2.90 -11.00 -20.83
CA LYS A 158 -3.24 -10.85 -19.40
C LYS A 158 -3.39 -12.21 -18.71
N PRO A 159 -3.11 -12.33 -17.40
CA PRO A 159 -3.35 -13.56 -16.65
C PRO A 159 -4.75 -14.12 -16.88
N ASP A 160 -4.83 -15.44 -17.01
CA ASP A 160 -6.08 -16.15 -17.31
C ASP A 160 -7.07 -15.99 -16.14
N PRO A 161 -8.34 -15.62 -16.38
CA PRO A 161 -9.34 -15.53 -15.32
C PRO A 161 -9.47 -16.81 -14.48
N ALA A 162 -9.19 -17.98 -15.06
CA ALA A 162 -9.20 -19.25 -14.33
C ALA A 162 -8.10 -19.37 -13.26
N ALA A 163 -7.07 -18.52 -13.30
CA ALA A 163 -6.04 -18.43 -12.27
C ALA A 163 -6.53 -17.69 -11.01
N GLY A 164 -7.71 -17.06 -11.07
CA GLY A 164 -8.27 -16.27 -9.98
C GLY A 164 -7.69 -14.85 -9.92
N ARG A 165 -7.77 -14.22 -8.75
CA ARG A 165 -7.27 -12.86 -8.55
C ARG A 165 -5.73 -12.81 -8.63
N TYR A 166 -5.20 -11.68 -9.07
CA TYR A 166 -3.77 -11.37 -9.04
C TYR A 166 -3.56 -9.87 -8.73
N ASP A 167 -2.37 -9.54 -8.23
CA ASP A 167 -1.97 -8.19 -7.83
C ASP A 167 -0.87 -7.62 -8.75
N ILE A 168 -0.01 -8.50 -9.28
CA ILE A 168 1.08 -8.14 -10.19
C ILE A 168 1.04 -9.08 -11.40
N HIS A 169 1.31 -8.52 -12.58
CA HIS A 169 1.46 -9.26 -13.83
C HIS A 169 2.88 -9.04 -14.36
N GLN A 170 3.67 -10.12 -14.47
CA GLN A 170 4.88 -10.08 -15.32
C GLN A 170 4.45 -10.30 -16.76
N TYR A 171 4.47 -9.23 -17.54
CA TYR A 171 3.92 -9.21 -18.90
C TYR A 171 4.99 -9.41 -19.99
N SER A 172 6.27 -9.30 -19.64
CA SER A 172 7.39 -9.52 -20.56
C SER A 172 8.64 -9.97 -19.81
N ASP A 173 9.43 -10.83 -20.44
CA ASP A 173 10.81 -11.21 -20.08
C ASP A 173 11.86 -10.56 -21.01
N ALA A 174 11.41 -9.87 -22.06
CA ALA A 174 12.23 -9.33 -23.14
C ALA A 174 12.35 -7.79 -23.10
N GLY A 175 12.14 -7.20 -21.93
CA GLY A 175 12.15 -5.75 -21.75
C GLY A 175 13.53 -5.12 -21.83
N HIS A 176 13.53 -3.80 -22.05
CA HIS A 176 14.72 -2.95 -21.97
C HIS A 176 14.41 -1.74 -21.10
N VAL A 177 15.27 -1.47 -20.11
CA VAL A 177 15.16 -0.33 -19.19
C VAL A 177 16.48 0.43 -19.19
N PRO A 178 16.48 1.73 -19.55
CA PRO A 178 17.67 2.58 -19.46
C PRO A 178 18.34 2.51 -18.08
N GLY A 179 19.67 2.35 -18.09
CA GLY A 179 20.45 2.16 -16.86
C GLY A 179 20.59 0.71 -16.40
N ILE A 180 19.94 -0.26 -17.05
CA ILE A 180 20.14 -1.69 -16.83
C ILE A 180 20.87 -2.29 -18.03
N ARG A 181 22.05 -2.87 -17.78
CA ARG A 181 22.81 -3.66 -18.75
C ARG A 181 22.43 -5.13 -18.60
N ALA A 182 21.69 -5.64 -19.57
CA ALA A 182 21.28 -7.04 -19.68
C ALA A 182 20.86 -7.36 -21.12
N SER A 183 20.79 -8.64 -21.48
CA SER A 183 20.15 -9.09 -22.73
C SER A 183 18.63 -8.87 -22.68
N ALA A 184 18.04 -8.98 -21.50
CA ALA A 184 16.60 -8.91 -21.28
C ALA A 184 16.29 -8.51 -19.82
N VAL A 185 15.17 -7.82 -19.62
CA VAL A 185 14.67 -7.39 -18.32
C VAL A 185 13.20 -7.77 -18.18
N ASP A 186 12.87 -8.45 -17.09
CA ASP A 186 11.48 -8.74 -16.77
C ASP A 186 10.72 -7.45 -16.46
N LEU A 187 9.59 -7.24 -17.14
CA LEU A 187 8.71 -6.10 -16.93
C LEU A 187 7.41 -6.52 -16.26
N ASN A 188 6.99 -5.69 -15.31
CA ASN A 188 5.88 -5.97 -14.43
C ASN A 188 4.95 -4.77 -14.37
N GLU A 189 3.66 -5.06 -14.28
CA GLU A 189 2.63 -4.09 -13.97
C GLU A 189 1.92 -4.52 -12.70
N SER A 190 1.68 -3.58 -11.79
CA SER A 190 0.90 -3.84 -10.59
C SER A 190 -0.47 -3.20 -10.70
N TYR A 191 -1.49 -3.96 -10.29
CA TYR A 191 -2.89 -3.58 -10.32
C TYR A 191 -3.39 -3.19 -8.92
N THR A 192 -2.59 -3.42 -7.88
CA THR A 192 -2.88 -3.08 -6.48
C THR A 192 -1.62 -2.60 -5.76
N ASN A 193 -1.75 -1.84 -4.68
CA ASN A 193 -0.59 -1.47 -3.85
C ASN A 193 -0.20 -2.55 -2.82
N ALA A 194 -0.80 -3.75 -2.88
CA ALA A 194 -0.62 -4.79 -1.87
C ALA A 194 0.84 -5.29 -1.77
N HIS A 195 1.57 -5.22 -2.89
CA HIS A 195 2.98 -5.60 -3.00
C HIS A 195 3.94 -4.64 -2.28
N LEU A 196 3.52 -3.42 -1.98
CA LEU A 196 4.29 -2.48 -1.18
C LEU A 196 4.07 -2.82 0.29
N THR A 197 5.16 -2.98 1.04
CA THR A 197 5.13 -3.15 2.52
C THR A 197 4.78 -1.86 3.24
N GLY A 198 4.92 -0.72 2.57
CA GLY A 198 4.26 0.55 2.93
C GLY A 198 2.87 0.73 2.30
N GLY A 199 2.35 -0.27 1.57
CA GLY A 199 1.01 -0.31 0.96
C GLY A 199 0.06 -1.29 1.65
N GLY A 200 0.43 -1.78 2.84
CA GLY A 200 -0.45 -2.44 3.78
C GLY A 200 -0.85 -1.49 4.89
N ALA A 201 -1.71 -0.54 4.55
CA ALA A 201 -1.70 0.79 5.14
C ALA A 201 -0.32 1.45 4.96
N ALA A 202 -0.31 2.73 4.60
CA ALA A 202 0.86 3.54 4.88
C ALA A 202 1.31 3.24 6.33
N PRO A 203 2.61 3.34 6.69
CA PRO A 203 2.85 3.80 8.05
C PRO A 203 1.95 5.05 8.15
N LYS A 204 1.03 5.12 9.11
CA LYS A 204 0.40 6.39 9.40
C LYS A 204 1.57 7.33 9.66
N ARG A 205 2.03 8.05 8.63
CA ARG A 205 2.61 9.37 8.82
C ARG A 205 1.56 9.98 9.70
N LYS A 206 1.91 10.20 10.98
CA LYS A 206 0.96 10.69 11.98
C LYS A 206 0.19 11.78 11.28
N ALA A 207 -1.08 11.51 10.97
CA ALA A 207 -1.75 12.28 9.93
C ALA A 207 -1.74 13.71 10.45
N THR A 208 -0.93 14.56 9.81
CA THR A 208 -0.53 15.83 10.39
C THR A 208 -1.64 16.76 9.99
N THR A 209 -2.54 17.02 10.92
CA THR A 209 -3.60 18.00 10.71
C THR A 209 -2.99 19.38 10.84
N GLU A 210 -3.06 20.15 9.76
CA GLU A 210 -2.69 21.55 9.76
C GLU A 210 -3.94 22.43 9.65
N LEU A 211 -3.86 23.66 10.18
CA LEU A 211 -4.86 24.68 9.89
C LEU A 211 -4.67 25.13 8.45
N MET A 212 -5.65 24.86 7.60
CA MET A 212 -5.61 25.26 6.19
C MET A 212 -6.15 26.68 6.01
N GLU A 213 -7.29 26.95 6.64
CA GLU A 213 -7.98 28.23 6.51
C GLU A 213 -8.77 28.48 7.79
N ARG A 214 -8.79 29.74 8.22
CA ARG A 214 -9.71 30.23 9.25
C ARG A 214 -10.68 31.19 8.61
N ARG A 215 -11.98 30.92 8.72
CA ARG A 215 -13.04 31.77 8.17
C ARG A 215 -13.83 32.43 9.27
N THR A 216 -14.00 33.76 9.17
CA THR A 216 -14.98 34.49 9.98
C THR A 216 -16.36 34.28 9.35
N ILE A 217 -17.31 33.83 10.16
CA ILE A 217 -18.68 33.53 9.76
C ILE A 217 -19.59 34.62 10.34
N PRO A 218 -20.43 35.27 9.51
CA PRO A 218 -21.32 36.32 9.97
C PRO A 218 -22.35 35.81 10.96
N ALA A 219 -22.85 36.69 11.82
CA ALA A 219 -23.99 36.39 12.67
C ALA A 219 -25.24 36.12 11.82
N SER A 220 -26.04 35.14 12.24
CA SER A 220 -27.36 34.86 11.68
C SER A 220 -28.28 34.34 12.78
N PRO A 221 -29.24 35.15 13.28
CA PRO A 221 -30.21 34.69 14.28
C PRO A 221 -31.13 33.56 13.79
N SER A 222 -31.34 33.49 12.47
CA SER A 222 -32.07 32.41 11.80
C SER A 222 -31.10 31.33 11.31
N VAL A 223 -31.59 30.09 11.16
CA VAL A 223 -30.82 29.00 10.57
C VAL A 223 -30.44 29.36 9.14
N THR A 224 -29.15 29.26 8.83
CA THR A 224 -28.56 29.45 7.51
C THR A 224 -27.42 28.46 7.30
N SER A 225 -26.80 28.44 6.12
CA SER A 225 -25.69 27.55 5.81
C SER A 225 -24.47 28.29 5.29
N VAL A 226 -23.29 27.79 5.61
CA VAL A 226 -22.03 28.21 4.97
C VAL A 226 -21.41 27.02 4.24
N ARG A 227 -20.99 27.25 2.98
CA ARG A 227 -20.22 26.29 2.19
C ARG A 227 -18.74 26.43 2.48
N LEU A 228 -18.09 25.31 2.76
CA LEU A 228 -16.70 25.18 3.13
C LEU A 228 -15.98 24.27 2.12
N PHE A 229 -14.76 24.64 1.72
CA PHE A 229 -13.89 23.84 0.87
C PHE A 229 -12.81 23.19 1.73
N LEU A 230 -12.77 21.86 1.74
CA LEU A 230 -11.92 21.06 2.61
C LEU A 230 -10.80 20.37 1.79
N SER A 231 -9.78 19.85 2.47
CA SER A 231 -8.61 19.21 1.82
C SER A 231 -8.93 17.97 1.00
N GLY A 232 -10.04 17.26 1.25
CA GLY A 232 -10.22 15.89 0.79
C GLY A 232 -9.30 14.87 1.47
N SER A 233 -8.55 15.28 2.50
CA SER A 233 -7.60 14.40 3.19
C SER A 233 -8.29 13.48 4.21
N GLU A 234 -7.57 12.48 4.70
CA GLU A 234 -8.03 11.62 5.79
C GLU A 234 -8.20 12.37 7.13
N THR A 235 -7.61 13.56 7.29
CA THR A 235 -7.76 14.38 8.51
C THR A 235 -8.68 15.58 8.37
N ALA A 236 -9.28 15.74 7.18
CA ALA A 236 -10.27 16.75 6.88
C ALA A 236 -11.30 16.89 8.01
N ALA A 237 -11.42 18.10 8.53
CA ALA A 237 -12.35 18.44 9.60
C ALA A 237 -12.66 19.94 9.60
N ILE A 238 -13.74 20.29 10.27
CA ILE A 238 -14.04 21.68 10.64
C ILE A 238 -14.02 21.80 12.16
N ILE A 239 -13.57 22.93 12.68
CA ILE A 239 -13.67 23.27 14.10
C ILE A 239 -14.53 24.53 14.19
N VAL A 240 -15.71 24.40 14.79
CA VAL A 240 -16.62 25.50 15.09
C VAL A 240 -16.10 26.21 16.32
N ARG A 241 -15.86 27.52 16.19
CA ARG A 241 -15.17 28.33 17.21
C ARG A 241 -15.97 29.57 17.58
N PRO A 242 -16.93 29.46 18.50
CA PRO A 242 -17.45 30.64 19.16
C PRO A 242 -16.32 31.42 19.85
N ARG A 243 -16.49 32.73 20.02
CA ARG A 243 -15.58 33.55 20.83
C ARG A 243 -15.77 33.20 22.29
N VAL A 244 -14.78 32.55 22.90
CA VAL A 244 -14.81 32.11 24.30
C VAL A 244 -14.15 33.15 25.22
N ASP A 245 -14.61 33.19 26.46
CA ASP A 245 -14.10 34.02 27.54
C ASP A 245 -12.91 33.34 28.25
N GLY A 246 -12.39 33.96 29.32
CA GLY A 246 -11.20 33.50 30.03
C GLY A 246 -11.34 32.12 30.70
N ASP A 247 -12.56 31.61 30.86
CA ASP A 247 -12.88 30.27 31.37
C ASP A 247 -13.04 29.21 30.25
N GLY A 248 -12.92 29.62 28.98
CA GLY A 248 -12.95 28.73 27.82
C GLY A 248 -14.35 28.38 27.30
N ILE A 249 -15.40 29.06 27.79
CA ILE A 249 -16.77 28.96 27.28
C ILE A 249 -17.32 30.33 26.85
N THR A 250 -18.53 30.39 26.30
CA THR A 250 -19.18 31.64 25.88
C THR A 250 -20.66 31.66 26.26
N ASP A 251 -21.18 32.84 26.55
CA ASP A 251 -22.61 33.12 26.67
C ASP A 251 -23.30 33.35 25.31
N ALA A 252 -22.52 33.48 24.22
CA ALA A 252 -23.02 33.65 22.86
C ALA A 252 -22.76 32.38 22.01
N PRO A 253 -23.55 31.30 22.20
CA PRO A 253 -23.31 30.02 21.55
C PRO A 253 -23.49 30.08 20.03
N VAL A 254 -22.88 29.10 19.36
CA VAL A 254 -23.26 28.71 18.00
C VAL A 254 -24.24 27.54 18.12
N TRP A 255 -25.43 27.68 17.55
CA TRP A 255 -26.38 26.59 17.38
C TRP A 255 -26.12 25.93 16.03
N GLN A 256 -25.97 24.62 16.05
CA GLN A 256 -25.51 23.86 14.89
C GLN A 256 -26.64 23.00 14.35
N GLY A 257 -26.80 23.02 13.04
CA GLY A 257 -27.74 22.16 12.32
C GLY A 257 -27.03 21.00 11.63
N ASN A 258 -27.54 20.64 10.45
CA ASN A 258 -26.97 19.57 9.65
C ASN A 258 -25.58 19.92 9.10
N ILE A 259 -24.79 18.86 8.89
CA ILE A 259 -23.55 18.95 8.12
C ILE A 259 -23.70 18.02 6.92
N TYR A 260 -23.77 18.60 5.73
CA TYR A 260 -23.78 17.86 4.47
C TYR A 260 -22.38 17.93 3.87
N ALA A 261 -21.58 16.87 3.99
CA ALA A 261 -20.23 16.81 3.44
C ALA A 261 -20.14 15.77 2.32
N TRP A 262 -19.34 16.04 1.30
CA TRP A 262 -19.14 15.13 0.16
C TRP A 262 -17.72 15.19 -0.41
N GLY A 263 -17.31 14.06 -1.00
CA GLY A 263 -16.03 13.92 -1.69
C GLY A 263 -16.06 14.49 -3.11
N SER A 264 -14.95 14.36 -3.84
CA SER A 264 -14.85 14.76 -5.26
C SER A 264 -15.80 13.98 -6.18
N ASP A 265 -16.20 12.79 -5.76
CA ASP A 265 -17.18 11.92 -6.43
C ASP A 265 -18.64 12.32 -6.17
N LYS A 266 -18.88 13.38 -5.37
CA LYS A 266 -20.20 13.85 -4.93
C LYS A 266 -20.97 12.83 -4.09
N VAL A 267 -20.30 11.80 -3.57
CA VAL A 267 -20.88 10.88 -2.60
C VAL A 267 -20.75 11.51 -1.21
N GLY A 268 -21.82 11.43 -0.42
CA GLY A 268 -21.83 11.93 0.95
C GLY A 268 -20.79 11.22 1.81
N VAL A 269 -20.04 11.98 2.62
CA VAL A 269 -19.01 11.45 3.52
C VAL A 269 -19.29 11.86 4.96
N GLY A 270 -19.00 10.96 5.90
CA GLY A 270 -19.22 11.18 7.34
C GLY A 270 -20.68 11.00 7.79
N GLY A 271 -20.91 11.16 9.09
CA GLY A 271 -22.24 11.11 9.72
C GLY A 271 -22.69 12.49 10.16
N ASN A 272 -23.92 12.87 9.83
CA ASN A 272 -24.49 14.15 10.24
C ASN A 272 -24.71 14.15 11.77
N PRO A 273 -24.13 15.09 12.53
CA PRO A 273 -24.23 15.13 13.99
C PRO A 273 -25.67 15.14 14.51
N MET A 274 -26.59 15.78 13.78
CA MET A 274 -28.01 15.85 14.13
C MET A 274 -28.71 14.49 14.14
N GLN A 275 -28.13 13.48 13.47
CA GLN A 275 -28.64 12.11 13.46
C GLN A 275 -28.09 11.26 14.62
N THR A 276 -27.17 11.80 15.43
CA THR A 276 -26.58 11.08 16.56
C THR A 276 -27.49 11.19 17.79
N PRO A 277 -27.91 10.07 18.40
CA PRO A 277 -28.72 10.11 19.62
C PRO A 277 -28.05 10.93 20.74
N GLY A 278 -28.79 11.87 21.32
CA GLY A 278 -28.30 12.73 22.41
C GLY A 278 -27.39 13.87 21.96
N PHE A 279 -27.30 14.17 20.65
CA PHE A 279 -26.53 15.30 20.16
C PHE A 279 -27.06 16.64 20.72
N ASN A 280 -26.16 17.42 21.32
CA ASN A 280 -26.46 18.79 21.77
C ASN A 280 -26.08 19.80 20.67
N PRO A 281 -27.03 20.48 20.02
CA PRO A 281 -26.72 21.43 18.96
C PRO A 281 -26.04 22.71 19.47
N LYS A 282 -26.13 23.01 20.78
CA LYS A 282 -25.51 24.18 21.40
C LYS A 282 -23.99 23.98 21.55
N THR A 283 -23.21 24.88 20.96
CA THR A 283 -21.75 24.93 21.08
C THR A 283 -21.32 26.20 21.78
N VAL A 284 -20.82 26.03 23.00
CA VAL A 284 -20.33 27.11 23.88
C VAL A 284 -18.81 27.14 24.00
N SER A 285 -18.11 26.16 23.43
CA SER A 285 -16.65 26.09 23.34
C SER A 285 -16.25 25.47 22.00
N HIS A 286 -14.97 25.42 21.65
CA HIS A 286 -14.56 24.87 20.35
C HIS A 286 -15.01 23.41 20.17
N ARG A 287 -15.62 23.10 19.02
CA ARG A 287 -16.07 21.75 18.69
C ARG A 287 -15.58 21.31 17.32
N ARG A 288 -14.96 20.13 17.26
CA ARG A 288 -14.43 19.53 16.03
C ARG A 288 -15.42 18.53 15.42
N TYR A 289 -15.56 18.59 14.10
CA TYR A 289 -16.28 17.61 13.28
C TYR A 289 -15.33 16.94 12.29
N HIS A 290 -15.13 15.64 12.44
CA HIS A 290 -14.33 14.85 11.52
C HIS A 290 -15.10 14.56 10.23
N LEU A 291 -14.52 14.93 9.09
CA LEU A 291 -15.11 14.81 7.76
C LEU A 291 -14.10 14.17 6.79
N PRO A 292 -13.58 12.96 7.10
CA PRO A 292 -12.50 12.36 6.32
C PRO A 292 -12.92 12.18 4.86
N GLY A 293 -12.06 12.62 3.93
CA GLY A 293 -12.31 12.57 2.49
C GLY A 293 -13.26 13.65 1.97
N ALA A 294 -13.80 14.54 2.81
CA ALA A 294 -14.65 15.63 2.37
C ALA A 294 -13.83 16.68 1.62
N VAL A 295 -14.30 17.03 0.43
CA VAL A 295 -13.80 18.17 -0.36
C VAL A 295 -14.70 19.39 -0.17
N TRP A 296 -15.98 19.15 0.14
CA TRP A 296 -16.96 20.19 0.41
C TRP A 296 -17.80 19.85 1.63
N ALA A 297 -18.25 20.87 2.35
CA ALA A 297 -19.27 20.75 3.37
C ALA A 297 -20.18 21.98 3.40
N ASP A 298 -21.49 21.75 3.46
CA ASP A 298 -22.48 22.76 3.85
C ASP A 298 -22.79 22.58 5.33
N PHE A 299 -22.43 23.58 6.14
CA PHE A 299 -22.62 23.61 7.58
C PHE A 299 -23.78 24.54 7.93
N GLU A 300 -24.86 23.98 8.48
CA GLU A 300 -25.99 24.74 8.98
C GLU A 300 -25.71 25.30 10.39
N TYR A 301 -26.05 26.57 10.60
CA TYR A 301 -25.88 27.24 11.89
C TYR A 301 -26.88 28.35 12.13
N SER A 302 -27.01 28.75 13.39
CA SER A 302 -27.45 30.08 13.79
C SER A 302 -26.61 30.59 14.96
N SER A 303 -26.37 31.90 14.98
CA SER A 303 -25.68 32.58 16.08
C SER A 303 -26.03 34.06 16.07
N ASN A 304 -26.10 34.67 17.26
CA ASN A 304 -26.38 36.10 17.40
C ASN A 304 -25.14 36.97 17.18
N VAL A 305 -23.96 36.37 17.07
CA VAL A 305 -22.66 37.05 16.89
C VAL A 305 -21.83 36.36 15.81
N GLU A 306 -20.81 37.05 15.31
CA GLU A 306 -19.83 36.43 14.42
C GLU A 306 -18.98 35.40 15.19
N PHE A 307 -18.59 34.33 14.50
CA PHE A 307 -17.74 33.28 15.04
C PHE A 307 -16.75 32.80 13.96
N GLU A 308 -15.84 31.90 14.32
CA GLU A 308 -14.85 31.35 13.39
C GLU A 308 -15.13 29.88 13.07
N ILE A 309 -14.75 29.46 11.86
CA ILE A 309 -14.56 28.06 11.53
C ILE A 309 -13.12 27.86 11.06
N ASP A 310 -12.40 26.97 11.74
CA ASP A 310 -11.10 26.47 11.27
C ASP A 310 -11.35 25.28 10.36
N ILE A 311 -10.85 25.35 9.12
CA ILE A 311 -10.77 24.24 8.17
C ILE A 311 -9.41 23.60 8.34
N VAL A 312 -9.38 22.31 8.63
CA VAL A 312 -8.15 21.58 8.92
C VAL A 312 -8.08 20.30 8.11
N GLY A 313 -6.88 19.85 7.74
CA GLY A 313 -6.69 18.75 6.80
C GLY A 313 -5.28 18.21 6.77
#